data_AF-A0A553ZST3-F1
#
_entry.id   AF-A0A553ZST3-F1
#
_cell.length_a   1.000
_cell.length_b   1.000
_cell.length_c   1.000
_cell.angle_alpha   90.00
_cell.angle_beta   90.00
_cell.angle_gamma   90.00
#
_symmetry.space_group_name_H-M   'P 1'
#
loop_
_entity.id
_entity.type
_entity.pdbx_description
1 polymer ?
#
loop_
_entity_poly.entity_id
_entity_poly.type
_entity_poly.pdbx_seq_one_letter_code
_entity_poly.pdbx_strand_id
1 'polypeptide(L)'
;QPLYTLDGDGTLTNNQSGVKYRPNNQIGFYQSITADGNWGDEKLSPGYTVTTGWKNFTRVFTDEGIQKPFLAIFVWTVVFSLITVFLTVAVGMVLACLVQWEALRGKA
;
A
#
# COMPACT_ATOMS: atom_id res chain seq x y z
N GLN A 1 12.48 -37.64 18.27
CA GLN A 1 11.19 -37.73 17.57
C GLN A 1 10.97 -36.43 16.79
N PRO A 2 10.31 -36.46 15.63
CA PRO A 2 9.97 -35.23 14.90
C PRO A 2 9.08 -34.33 15.79
N LEU A 3 9.28 -33.02 15.73
CA LEU A 3 8.48 -32.06 16.52
C LEU A 3 7.04 -31.96 16.00
N TYR A 4 6.86 -32.11 14.67
CA TYR A 4 5.56 -32.05 14.01
C TYR A 4 5.30 -33.31 13.21
N THR A 5 4.07 -33.82 13.29
CA THR A 5 3.55 -34.90 12.44
C THR A 5 2.48 -34.34 11.54
N LEU A 6 2.57 -34.62 10.23
CA LEU A 6 1.51 -34.29 9.28
C LEU A 6 0.41 -35.35 9.36
N ASP A 7 -0.81 -34.90 9.63
CA ASP A 7 -2.02 -35.72 9.62
C ASP A 7 -2.53 -35.91 8.18
N GLY A 8 -3.34 -36.93 7.93
CA GLY A 8 -3.87 -37.25 6.59
C GLY A 8 -4.67 -36.11 5.94
N ASP A 9 -5.25 -35.23 6.76
CA ASP A 9 -6.04 -34.08 6.35
C ASP A 9 -5.22 -32.80 6.10
N GLY A 10 -3.88 -32.90 6.11
CA GLY A 10 -2.97 -31.77 5.90
C GLY A 10 -2.80 -30.86 7.13
N THR A 11 -3.23 -31.32 8.31
CA THR A 11 -3.06 -30.64 9.60
C THR A 11 -1.73 -31.03 10.23
N LEU A 12 -0.99 -30.08 10.80
CA LEU A 12 0.26 -30.35 11.51
C LEU A 12 -0.04 -30.53 13.00
N THR A 13 0.33 -31.66 13.60
CA THR A 13 0.22 -31.87 15.05
C THR A 13 1.59 -31.76 15.69
N ASN A 14 1.72 -30.91 16.69
CA ASN A 14 2.93 -30.82 17.50
C ASN A 14 2.98 -32.00 18.48
N ASN A 15 4.00 -32.85 18.38
CA ASN A 15 4.14 -34.05 19.19
C ASN A 15 4.57 -33.78 20.64
N GLN A 16 4.98 -32.55 20.97
CA GLN A 16 5.31 -32.13 22.34
C GLN A 16 4.12 -31.52 23.07
N SER A 17 3.34 -30.68 22.39
CA SER A 17 2.20 -29.96 23.01
C SER A 17 0.84 -30.59 22.69
N GLY A 18 0.75 -31.45 21.69
CA GLY A 18 -0.52 -32.00 21.18
C GLY A 18 -1.34 -31.00 20.36
N VAL A 19 -0.84 -29.77 20.16
CA VAL A 19 -1.55 -28.71 19.44
C VAL A 19 -1.58 -29.03 17.94
N LYS A 20 -2.76 -28.86 17.34
CA LYS A 20 -2.98 -29.02 15.90
C LYS A 20 -2.91 -27.64 15.22
N TYR A 21 -2.31 -27.57 14.03
CA TYR A 21 -2.16 -26.35 13.24
C TYR A 21 -2.67 -26.57 11.81
N ARG A 22 -3.41 -25.59 11.29
CA ARG A 22 -3.90 -25.57 9.91
C ARG A 22 -3.40 -24.33 9.17
N PRO A 23 -3.19 -24.40 7.85
CA PRO A 23 -2.81 -23.23 7.06
C PRO A 23 -3.95 -22.22 7.05
N ASN A 24 -3.70 -21.01 7.56
CA ASN A 24 -4.62 -19.88 7.46
C ASN A 24 -4.23 -18.95 6.30
N ASN A 25 -4.89 -19.13 5.14
CA ASN A 25 -4.65 -18.37 3.92
C ASN A 25 -5.02 -16.88 4.04
N GLN A 26 -5.63 -16.43 5.13
CA GLN A 26 -5.96 -15.01 5.36
C GLN A 26 -4.77 -14.22 5.91
N ILE A 27 -3.95 -14.86 6.75
CA ILE A 27 -2.78 -14.24 7.39
C ILE A 27 -1.46 -14.70 6.77
N GLY A 28 -1.45 -15.82 6.04
CA GLY A 28 -0.24 -16.41 5.47
C GLY A 28 0.62 -17.11 6.52
N PHE A 29 0.00 -17.71 7.54
CA PHE A 29 0.68 -18.48 8.58
C PHE A 29 -0.09 -19.76 8.86
N TYR A 30 0.58 -20.76 9.44
CA TYR A 30 -0.11 -21.88 10.07
C TYR A 30 -0.59 -21.41 11.45
N GLN A 31 -1.87 -21.59 11.74
CA GLN A 31 -2.48 -21.17 13.00
C GLN A 31 -3.00 -22.39 13.75
N SER A 32 -2.88 -22.36 15.07
CA SER A 32 -3.41 -23.43 15.90
C SER A 32 -4.93 -23.52 15.77
N ILE A 33 -5.46 -24.72 15.96
CA ILE A 33 -6.89 -24.97 16.04
C ILE A 33 -7.22 -25.47 17.44
N THR A 34 -8.28 -24.91 18.02
CA THR A 34 -8.86 -25.37 19.28
C THR A 34 -9.56 -26.71 19.05
N ALA A 35 -9.84 -27.46 20.12
CA ALA A 35 -10.56 -28.73 20.06
C ALA A 35 -11.93 -28.62 19.34
N ASP A 36 -12.55 -27.44 19.40
CA ASP A 36 -13.83 -27.14 18.73
C ASP A 36 -13.69 -26.80 17.23
N GLY A 37 -12.48 -26.83 16.68
CA GLY A 37 -12.19 -26.51 15.28
C GLY A 37 -12.06 -25.02 14.96
N ASN A 38 -12.16 -24.14 15.97
CA ASN A 38 -11.94 -22.70 15.83
C ASN A 38 -10.45 -22.35 15.75
N TRP A 39 -10.13 -21.22 15.14
CA TRP A 39 -8.75 -20.69 15.10
C TRP A 39 -8.31 -20.25 16.50
N GLY A 40 -7.17 -20.75 16.96
CA GLY A 40 -6.51 -20.33 18.20
C GLY A 40 -5.54 -19.17 17.98
N ASP A 41 -5.00 -18.60 19.05
CA ASP A 41 -4.09 -17.44 18.96
C ASP A 41 -2.66 -17.78 18.54
N GLU A 42 -2.29 -19.06 18.54
CA GLU A 42 -0.91 -19.46 18.30
C GLU A 42 -0.61 -19.55 16.81
N LYS A 43 0.33 -18.73 16.34
CA LYS A 43 0.81 -18.73 14.96
C LYS A 43 2.19 -19.39 14.87
N LEU A 44 2.33 -20.29 13.91
CA LEU A 44 3.59 -20.95 13.61
C LEU A 44 4.34 -20.16 12.52
N SER A 45 5.58 -19.78 12.82
CA SER A 45 6.54 -19.27 11.85
C SER A 45 7.37 -20.45 11.32
N PRO A 46 7.73 -20.51 10.02
CA PRO A 46 7.65 -19.44 9.03
C PRO A 46 6.28 -19.32 8.36
N GLY A 47 5.91 -18.08 8.01
CA GLY A 47 4.73 -17.80 7.18
C GLY A 47 4.96 -18.13 5.70
N TYR A 48 3.89 -18.16 4.93
CA TYR A 48 3.88 -18.33 3.48
C TYR A 48 3.16 -17.16 2.81
N THR A 49 3.56 -16.86 1.58
CA THR A 49 2.98 -15.76 0.81
C THR A 49 1.54 -16.10 0.42
N VAL A 50 0.61 -15.21 0.77
CA VAL A 50 -0.79 -15.31 0.38
C VAL A 50 -1.13 -14.17 -0.56
N THR A 51 -1.84 -14.48 -1.65
CA THR A 51 -2.28 -13.47 -2.62
C THR A 51 -3.33 -12.57 -1.98
N THR A 52 -2.90 -11.48 -1.36
CA THR A 52 -3.80 -10.55 -0.63
C THR A 52 -4.58 -9.61 -1.57
N GLY A 53 -4.44 -9.76 -2.89
CA GLY A 53 -5.16 -9.02 -3.91
C GLY A 53 -5.18 -7.51 -3.67
N TRP A 54 -6.35 -6.89 -3.81
CA TRP A 54 -6.60 -5.46 -3.63
C TRP A 54 -6.78 -5.03 -2.16
N LYS A 55 -6.78 -5.98 -1.21
CA LYS A 55 -7.12 -5.72 0.21
C LYS A 55 -6.10 -4.81 0.90
N ASN A 56 -4.83 -4.91 0.50
CA ASN A 56 -3.77 -4.01 0.97
C ASN A 56 -3.91 -2.61 0.37
N PHE A 57 -4.33 -2.51 -0.90
CA PHE A 57 -4.55 -1.22 -1.55
C PHE A 57 -5.73 -0.47 -0.94
N THR A 58 -6.86 -1.14 -0.66
CA THR A 58 -8.00 -0.51 0.03
C THR A 58 -7.65 -0.07 1.44
N ARG A 59 -6.74 -0.80 2.12
CA ARG A 59 -6.23 -0.40 3.44
C ARG A 59 -5.44 0.90 3.37
N VAL A 60 -4.62 1.12 2.34
CA VAL A 60 -3.91 2.40 2.14
C VAL A 60 -4.87 3.58 2.02
N PHE A 61 -6.08 3.38 1.48
CA PHE A 61 -7.10 4.42 1.36
C PHE A 61 -7.97 4.62 2.61
N THR A 62 -8.03 3.65 3.53
CA THR A 62 -8.89 3.71 4.74
C THR A 62 -8.13 3.89 6.05
N ASP A 63 -6.81 3.64 6.07
CA ASP A 63 -5.98 3.79 7.26
C ASP A 63 -5.55 5.27 7.40
N GLU A 64 -6.16 6.00 8.35
CA GLU A 64 -5.95 7.45 8.56
C GLU A 64 -4.48 7.82 8.80
N GLY A 65 -3.66 6.89 9.30
CA GLY A 65 -2.23 7.10 9.52
C GLY A 65 -1.42 7.22 8.22
N ILE A 66 -1.87 6.58 7.14
CA ILE A 66 -1.17 6.56 5.83
C ILE A 66 -1.79 7.57 4.87
N GLN A 67 -3.12 7.74 4.93
CA GLN A 67 -3.85 8.61 4.02
C GLN A 67 -3.46 10.08 4.16
N LYS A 68 -3.29 10.57 5.40
CA LYS A 68 -2.99 11.99 5.69
C LYS A 68 -1.70 12.49 5.03
N PRO A 69 -0.53 11.85 5.24
CA PRO A 69 0.71 12.29 4.59
C PRO A 69 0.68 12.09 3.07
N PHE A 70 0.04 11.03 2.58
CA PHE A 70 -0.09 10.77 1.15
C PHE A 70 -0.88 11.88 0.43
N LEU A 71 -2.05 12.22 0.95
CA LEU A 71 -2.90 13.25 0.36
C LEU A 71 -2.28 14.64 0.47
N ALA A 72 -1.56 14.94 1.55
CA ALA A 72 -0.85 16.21 1.72
C ALA A 72 0.20 16.42 0.61
N ILE A 73 1.04 15.41 0.34
CA ILE A 73 2.04 15.48 -0.72
C ILE A 73 1.37 15.56 -2.09
N PHE A 74 0.33 14.76 -2.32
CA PHE A 74 -0.42 14.78 -3.57
C PHE A 74 -1.02 16.16 -3.87
N VAL A 75 -1.73 16.77 -2.92
CA VAL A 75 -2.32 18.11 -3.10
C VAL A 75 -1.22 19.15 -3.32
N TRP A 76 -0.13 19.10 -2.55
CA TRP A 76 0.98 20.01 -2.73
C TRP A 76 1.59 19.95 -4.13
N THR A 77 1.84 18.75 -4.66
CA THR A 77 2.40 18.59 -6.02
C THR A 77 1.47 19.11 -7.12
N VAL A 78 0.17 18.87 -6.99
CA VAL A 78 -0.83 19.40 -7.93
C VAL A 78 -0.90 20.93 -7.86
N VAL A 79 -1.00 21.50 -6.65
CA VAL A 79 -1.06 22.96 -6.48
C VAL A 79 0.22 23.63 -6.99
N PHE A 80 1.39 23.09 -6.62
CA PHE A 80 2.68 23.61 -7.04
C PHE A 80 2.85 23.58 -8.56
N SER A 81 2.50 22.46 -9.20
CA SER A 81 2.58 22.33 -10.66
C SER A 81 1.63 23.30 -11.37
N LEU A 82 0.38 23.42 -10.90
CA LEU A 82 -0.59 24.37 -11.45
C LEU A 82 -0.11 25.82 -11.33
N ILE A 83 0.41 26.22 -10.17
CA ILE A 83 0.96 27.57 -9.96
C ILE A 83 2.13 27.80 -10.90
N THR A 84 3.03 26.83 -11.04
CA THR A 84 4.22 26.96 -11.89
C THR A 84 3.82 27.15 -13.37
N VAL A 85 2.91 26.32 -13.88
CA VAL A 85 2.41 26.45 -15.26
C VAL A 85 1.68 27.77 -15.46
N PHE A 86 0.85 28.19 -14.51
CA PHE A 86 0.15 29.46 -14.62
C PHE A 86 1.12 30.65 -14.67
N LEU A 87 2.13 30.67 -13.80
CA LEU A 87 3.13 31.74 -13.78
C LEU A 87 3.96 31.78 -15.06
N THR A 88 4.39 30.62 -15.58
CA THR A 88 5.16 30.59 -16.84
C THR A 88 4.32 31.05 -18.03
N VAL A 89 3.03 30.69 -18.08
CA VAL A 89 2.08 31.20 -19.07
C VAL A 89 1.88 32.70 -18.94
N ALA A 90 1.68 33.22 -17.72
CA ALA A 90 1.49 34.65 -17.49
C ALA A 90 2.72 35.46 -17.94
N VAL A 91 3.93 35.01 -17.57
CA VAL A 91 5.19 35.64 -18.00
C VAL A 91 5.34 35.57 -19.53
N GLY A 92 5.07 34.41 -20.14
CA GLY A 92 5.11 34.25 -21.59
C GLY A 92 4.13 35.16 -22.32
N MET A 93 2.91 35.32 -21.79
CA MET A 93 1.89 36.21 -22.33
C MET A 93 2.30 37.69 -22.22
N VAL A 94 2.84 38.12 -21.08
CA VAL A 94 3.34 39.50 -20.93
C VAL A 94 4.45 39.79 -21.93
N LEU A 95 5.42 38.88 -22.05
CA LEU A 95 6.50 39.03 -23.04
C LEU A 95 5.95 39.05 -24.47
N ALA A 96 4.98 38.19 -24.81
CA ALA A 96 4.35 38.18 -26.13
C ALA A 96 3.64 39.51 -26.43
N CYS A 97 2.88 40.05 -25.48
CA CYS A 97 2.25 41.37 -25.62
C CYS A 97 3.28 42.50 -25.80
N LEU A 98 4.38 42.47 -25.05
CA LEU A 98 5.46 43.45 -25.18
C LEU A 98 6.16 43.35 -26.55
N VAL A 99 6.43 42.13 -27.04
CA VAL A 99 7.04 41.89 -28.36
C VAL A 99 6.10 42.30 -29.49
N GLN A 100 4.79 42.14 -29.32
CA GLN A 100 3.79 42.62 -30.29
C GLN A 100 3.65 44.15 -30.28
N TRP A 101 4.13 44.84 -29.23
CA TRP A 101 4.01 46.29 -29.15
C TRP A 101 4.89 46.97 -30.20
N GLU A 102 4.25 47.68 -31.13
CA GLU A 102 4.91 48.28 -32.29
C GLU A 102 6.08 49.24 -31.96
N ALA A 103 6.11 49.84 -30.76
CA ALA A 103 7.20 50.72 -30.34
C ALA A 103 8.54 50.00 -30.12
N LEU A 104 8.51 48.67 -29.87
CA LEU A 104 9.69 47.80 -29.75
C LEU A 104 10.00 47.05 -31.06
N ARG A 105 9.10 47.11 -32.05
CA ARG A 105 9.27 46.49 -33.37
C ARG A 105 10.23 47.33 -34.22
N GLY A 106 11.51 47.31 -33.84
CA GLY A 106 12.65 47.76 -34.65
C GLY A 106 12.49 49.14 -35.29
N LYS A 107 12.84 50.20 -34.56
CA LYS A 107 13.46 51.35 -35.22
C LYS A 107 14.98 51.12 -35.22
N ALA A 108 15.46 50.67 -36.39
CA ALA A 108 16.82 50.30 -36.75
C ALA A 108 17.35 49.00 -36.13
#